data_AF-A0A4Q2VAI6-F1
#
_entry.id   AF-A0A4Q2VAI6-F1
#
_cell.length_a   1.000
_cell.length_b   1.000
_cell.length_c   1.000
_cell.angle_alpha   90.00
_cell.angle_beta   90.00
_cell.angle_gamma   90.00
#
_symmetry.space_group_name_H-M   'P 1'
#
loop_
_entity.id
_entity.type
_entity.pdbx_description
1 polymer ?
#
loop_
_entity_poly.entity_id
_entity_poly.type
_entity_poly.pdbx_seq_one_letter_code
_entity_poly.pdbx_strand_id
1 'polypeptide(L)' 'MAGLNKSPPVYVTVSALDAGHLTLPENLFVTEAGCNKRATVPSPVFFVKHPAHGGSGEVNLVFD' A
#
# COMPACT_ATOMS: atom_id res chain seq x y z
N MET A 1 -18.01 5.69 34.98
CA MET A 1 -16.92 6.55 34.48
C MET A 1 -15.94 5.66 33.71
N ALA A 2 -16.13 5.48 32.40
CA ALA A 2 -15.19 4.74 31.56
C ALA A 2 -14.67 5.71 30.49
N GLY A 3 -13.45 6.23 30.71
CA GLY A 3 -12.77 7.05 29.72
C GLY A 3 -12.26 6.15 28.60
N LEU A 4 -12.71 6.38 27.37
CA LEU A 4 -12.22 5.69 26.19
C LEU A 4 -10.74 6.05 26.01
N ASN A 5 -9.86 5.14 26.40
CA ASN A 5 -8.42 5.19 26.19
C ASN A 5 -8.11 5.09 24.68
N LYS A 6 -8.35 6.20 23.97
CA LYS A 6 -7.99 6.37 22.57
C LYS A 6 -6.57 6.88 22.53
N SER A 7 -5.63 6.05 22.09
CA SER A 7 -4.28 6.52 21.78
C SER A 7 -4.36 7.68 20.78
N PRO A 8 -3.46 8.67 20.87
CA PRO A 8 -3.40 9.72 19.88
C PRO A 8 -3.16 9.12 18.48
N PRO A 9 -3.69 9.77 17.43
CA PRO A 9 -3.45 9.32 16.06
C PRO A 9 -1.95 9.29 15.75
N VAL A 10 -1.52 8.28 15.01
CA VAL A 10 -0.14 8.12 14.57
C VAL A 10 -0.02 8.58 13.13
N TYR A 11 0.97 9.42 12.85
CA TYR A 11 1.32 9.86 11.50
C TYR A 11 2.47 9.01 10.97
N VAL A 12 2.40 8.69 9.67
CA VAL A 12 3.39 7.85 8.98
C VAL A 12 3.82 8.53 7.68
N THR A 13 5.00 8.17 7.20
CA THR A 13 5.46 8.58 5.87
C THR A 13 5.22 7.42 4.91
N VAL A 14 4.57 7.71 3.76
CA VAL A 14 4.32 6.74 2.70
C VAL A 14 5.05 7.20 1.44
N SER A 15 5.87 6.31 0.87
CA SER A 15 6.55 6.53 -0.40
C SER A 15 6.11 5.46 -1.40
N ALA A 16 5.72 5.86 -2.61
CA ALA A 16 5.56 4.93 -3.72
C ALA A 16 6.94 4.49 -4.21
N LEU A 17 7.12 3.19 -4.44
CA LEU A 17 8.34 2.61 -4.98
C LEU A 17 8.14 2.27 -6.45
N ASP A 18 9.17 2.53 -7.27
CA ASP A 18 9.26 1.96 -8.60
C ASP A 18 9.76 0.52 -8.49
N ALA A 19 8.82 -0.43 -8.54
CA ALA A 19 9.08 -1.86 -8.37
C ALA A 19 8.75 -2.67 -9.63
N GLY A 20 8.79 -2.04 -10.81
CA GLY A 20 8.53 -2.70 -12.08
C GLY A 20 7.05 -2.77 -12.45
N HIS A 21 6.67 -3.82 -13.21
CA HIS A 21 5.39 -3.88 -13.90
C HIS A 21 4.77 -5.28 -13.85
N LEU A 22 3.43 -5.33 -13.85
CA LEU A 22 2.63 -6.54 -13.91
C LEU A 22 1.93 -6.61 -15.26
N THR A 23 1.98 -7.78 -15.91
CA THR A 23 1.21 -8.04 -17.13
C THR A 23 0.03 -8.95 -16.80
N LEU A 24 -1.16 -8.38 -16.80
CA LEU A 24 -2.38 -9.03 -16.32
C LEU A 24 -3.50 -8.95 -17.36
N PRO A 25 -4.51 -9.83 -17.31
CA PRO A 25 -5.69 -9.73 -18.16
C PRO A 25 -6.38 -8.37 -18.03
N GLU A 26 -6.76 -7.77 -19.15
CA GLU A 26 -7.32 -6.41 -19.19
C GLU A 26 -8.67 -6.32 -18.46
N ASN A 27 -9.42 -7.42 -18.39
CA ASN A 27 -10.70 -7.51 -17.70
C ASN A 27 -10.60 -7.39 -16.17
N LEU A 28 -9.39 -7.39 -15.59
CA LEU A 28 -9.18 -7.07 -14.17
C LEU A 28 -9.19 -5.56 -13.90
N PHE A 29 -9.07 -4.74 -14.95
CA PHE A 29 -9.00 -3.27 -14.83
C PHE A 29 -10.14 -2.57 -15.56
N VAL A 30 -10.63 -3.13 -16.66
CA VAL A 30 -11.65 -2.51 -17.53
C VAL A 30 -12.80 -3.49 -17.73
N THR A 31 -14.02 -3.05 -17.43
CA THR A 31 -15.24 -3.84 -17.66
C THR A 31 -15.47 -4.02 -19.15
N GLU A 32 -15.90 -5.23 -19.57
CA GLU A 32 -16.09 -5.63 -20.98
C GLU A 32 -14.81 -5.67 -21.84
N ALA A 33 -13.63 -5.73 -21.22
CA ALA A 33 -12.40 -5.98 -21.96
C ALA A 33 -12.39 -7.40 -22.56
N GLY A 34 -11.80 -7.52 -23.76
CA GLY A 34 -11.70 -8.81 -24.46
C GLY A 34 -10.89 -9.82 -23.63
N CYS A 35 -11.40 -11.04 -23.48
CA CYS A 35 -10.83 -12.08 -22.62
C CYS A 35 -9.37 -12.48 -22.94
N ASN A 36 -8.90 -12.20 -24.16
CA ASN A 36 -7.54 -12.50 -24.60
C ASN A 36 -6.59 -11.29 -24.56
N LYS A 37 -7.08 -10.12 -24.16
CA LYS A 37 -6.24 -8.92 -24.06
C LYS A 37 -5.55 -8.87 -22.70
N ARG A 38 -4.29 -8.43 -22.72
CA ARG A 38 -3.47 -8.21 -21.53
C ARG A 38 -2.96 -6.78 -21.53
N ALA A 39 -2.88 -6.22 -20.33
CA ALA A 39 -2.31 -4.90 -20.10
C ALA A 39 -1.09 -5.03 -19.18
N THR A 40 -0.04 -4.28 -19.50
CA THR A 40 1.10 -4.09 -18.62
C THR A 40 0.89 -2.80 -17.84
N VAL A 41 0.86 -2.91 -16.52
CA VAL A 41 0.65 -1.81 -15.58
C VAL A 41 1.79 -1.73 -14.58
N PRO A 42 2.13 -0.54 -14.05
CA PRO A 42 3.09 -0.43 -12.95
C PRO A 42 2.64 -1.25 -11.73
N SER A 43 3.60 -1.89 -11.05
CA SER A 43 3.33 -2.58 -9.78
C SER A 43 3.18 -1.55 -8.64
N PRO A 44 2.07 -1.54 -7.89
CA PRO A 44 1.82 -0.55 -6.84
C PRO A 44 2.51 -0.97 -5.53
N VAL A 45 3.81 -0.70 -5.41
CA VAL A 45 4.56 -1.01 -4.19
C VAL A 45 4.73 0.24 -3.33
N PHE A 46 4.42 0.13 -2.04
CA PHE A 46 4.52 1.23 -1.08
C PHE A 46 5.49 0.91 0.05
N PHE A 47 6.33 1.88 0.38
CA PHE A 47 7.17 1.85 1.58
C PHE A 47 6.56 2.75 2.64
N VAL A 48 6.32 2.19 3.82
CA VAL A 48 5.73 2.91 4.95
C VAL A 48 6.72 2.97 6.10
N LYS A 49 7.06 4.18 6.53
CA LYS A 49 7.82 4.42 7.77
C LYS A 49 6.85 4.72 8.90
N HIS A 50 6.75 3.81 9.84
CA HIS A 50 5.87 3.91 11.00
C HIS A 50 6.70 4.11 12.28
N PRO A 51 6.36 5.05 13.18
CA PRO A 51 7.06 5.18 14.45
C PRO A 51 6.80 3.96 15.34
N ALA A 52 7.83 3.37 15.94
CA ALA A 52 7.69 2.21 16.80
C ALA A 52 6.78 2.52 18.01
N HIS A 53 5.97 1.55 18.42
CA HIS A 53 5.13 1.69 19.61
C HIS A 53 6.03 1.85 20.85
N GLY A 54 5.92 2.99 21.55
CA GLY A 54 6.80 3.31 22.69
C GLY A 54 7.92 4.33 22.37
N GLY A 55 8.00 4.85 21.14
CA GLY A 55 8.73 6.09 20.85
C GLY A 55 10.24 5.97 20.59
N SER A 56 10.84 4.78 20.70
CA SER A 56 12.25 4.58 20.31
C SER A 56 12.37 3.68 19.08
N GLY A 57 12.26 4.26 17.88
CA GLY A 57 12.60 3.60 16.60
C GLY A 57 11.60 3.82 15.48
N GLU A 58 12.00 3.45 14.26
CA GLU A 58 11.13 3.37 13.08
C GLU A 58 10.93 1.88 12.72
N VAL A 59 9.68 1.52 12.41
CA VAL A 59 9.30 0.25 11.81
C VAL A 59 9.05 0.51 10.33
N ASN A 60 9.78 -0.21 9.49
CA ASN A 60 9.71 -0.11 8.04
C ASN A 60 8.85 -1.23 7.49
N LEU A 61 7.82 -0.89 6.72
CA LEU A 61 6.89 -1.83 6.10
C LEU A 61 6.94 -1.66 4.58
N VAL A 62 6.81 -2.77 3.86
CA VAL A 62 6.65 -2.80 2.40
C VAL A 62 5.35 -3.51 2.08
N PHE A 63 4.54 -2.91 1.21
CA PHE A 63 3.27 -3.47 0.73
C PHE A 63 3.28 -3.50 -0.80
N ASP A 64 2.83 -4.61 -1.38
CA ASP A 64 2.62 -4.82 -2.82
C ASP A 64 1.18 -5.29 -3.13
#